data_AF-A0A1X1AYG5-F1
#
_entry.id   AF-A0A1X1AYG5-F1
#
_cell.length_a   1.000
_cell.length_b   1.000
_cell.length_c   1.000
_cell.angle_alpha   90.00
_cell.angle_beta   90.00
_cell.angle_gamma   90.00
#
_symmetry.space_group_name_H-M   'P 1'
#
loop_
_entity.id
_entity.type
_entity.pdbx_description
1 polymer ?
#
loop_
_entity_poly.entity_id
_entity_poly.type
_entity_poly.pdbx_seq_one_letter_code
_entity_poly.pdbx_strand_id
1 'polypeptide(L)'
;MTCAFNTSEPLPAPTLTAREIQILREWVMRDSKSDVATALFITAATVSTHVNRIRLKYAAIGRPANTKAALLARALQDGHIDLDEL
;
A
#
# COMPACT_ATOMS: atom_id res chain seq x y z
N MET A 1 -9.56 -39.64 -8.73
CA MET A 1 -8.41 -39.22 -7.91
C MET A 1 -8.39 -37.70 -7.95
N THR A 2 -9.10 -37.06 -7.02
CA THR A 2 -9.30 -35.60 -7.02
C THR A 2 -8.17 -34.98 -6.21
N CYS A 3 -7.22 -34.33 -6.87
CA CYS A 3 -6.21 -33.54 -6.18
C CYS A 3 -6.90 -32.34 -5.54
N ALA A 4 -6.84 -32.26 -4.21
CA ALA A 4 -7.27 -31.09 -3.46
C ALA A 4 -6.39 -29.90 -3.85
N PHE A 5 -6.99 -28.88 -4.46
CA PHE A 5 -6.38 -27.55 -4.50
C PHE A 5 -6.43 -27.03 -3.06
N ASN A 6 -5.28 -26.95 -2.39
CA ASN A 6 -5.14 -26.15 -1.18
C ASN A 6 -5.34 -24.68 -1.59
N THR A 7 -6.56 -24.18 -1.48
CA THR A 7 -6.83 -22.74 -1.47
C THR A 7 -6.33 -22.21 -0.14
N SER A 8 -5.05 -21.84 -0.08
CA SER A 8 -4.56 -21.00 1.01
C SER A 8 -5.41 -19.73 0.98
N GLU A 9 -6.31 -19.57 1.96
CA GLU A 9 -7.14 -18.38 2.12
C GLU A 9 -6.28 -17.12 1.97
N PRO A 10 -6.66 -16.17 1.09
CA PRO A 10 -5.86 -14.98 0.88
C PRO A 10 -5.70 -14.23 2.20
N LEU A 11 -4.46 -13.97 2.58
CA LEU A 11 -4.15 -13.26 3.83
C LEU A 11 -4.89 -11.92 3.83
N PRO A 12 -5.59 -11.57 4.94
CA PRO A 12 -6.42 -10.36 4.99
C PRO A 12 -5.59 -9.10 4.76
N ALA A 13 -6.22 -8.01 4.31
CA ALA A 13 -5.57 -6.71 4.23
C ALA A 13 -5.14 -6.23 5.63
N PRO A 14 -4.00 -5.52 5.76
CA PRO A 14 -3.61 -4.96 7.05
C PRO A 14 -4.53 -3.80 7.40
N THR A 15 -4.78 -3.58 8.69
CA THR A 15 -5.54 -2.41 9.14
C THR A 15 -4.70 -1.13 8.96
N LEU A 16 -4.94 -0.42 7.87
CA LEU A 16 -4.41 0.93 7.62
C LEU A 16 -5.37 1.98 8.17
N THR A 17 -4.81 3.02 8.79
CA THR A 17 -5.58 4.21 9.20
C THR A 17 -5.98 5.03 7.97
N ALA A 18 -7.00 5.88 8.09
CA ALA A 18 -7.41 6.78 7.01
C ALA A 18 -6.24 7.64 6.48
N ARG A 19 -5.37 8.13 7.37
CA ARG A 19 -4.19 8.92 6.97
C ARG A 19 -3.15 8.08 6.23
N GLU A 20 -2.95 6.82 6.62
CA GLU A 20 -2.05 5.91 5.90
C GLU A 20 -2.59 5.55 4.51
N ILE A 21 -3.90 5.32 4.38
CA ILE A 21 -4.54 5.07 3.07
C ILE A 21 -4.40 6.31 2.18
N GLN A 22 -4.66 7.51 2.71
CA GLN A 22 -4.49 8.75 1.96
C GLN A 22 -3.05 8.93 1.45
N ILE A 23 -2.05 8.70 2.31
CA ILE A 23 -0.65 8.79 1.93
C ILE A 23 -0.25 7.69 0.94
N LEU A 24 -0.76 6.47 1.10
CA LEU A 24 -0.54 5.36 0.17
C LEU A 24 -1.01 5.74 -1.24
N ARG A 25 -2.24 6.26 -1.35
CA ARG A 25 -2.85 6.70 -2.62
C ARG A 25 -1.99 7.77 -3.29
N GLU A 26 -1.72 8.88 -2.59
CA GLU A 26 -0.88 9.95 -3.16
C GLU A 26 0.53 9.47 -3.52
N TRP A 27 1.13 8.60 -2.69
CA TRP A 27 2.46 8.06 -2.95
C TRP A 27 2.53 7.26 -4.23
N VAL A 28 1.54 6.42 -4.53
CA VAL A 28 1.59 5.61 -5.76
C VAL A 28 1.28 6.44 -7.01
N MET A 29 0.48 7.50 -6.90
CA MET A 29 0.11 8.37 -8.02
C MET A 29 1.19 9.40 -8.42
N ARG A 30 2.20 9.66 -7.57
CA ARG A 30 3.17 10.74 -7.79
C ARG A 30 4.61 10.25 -7.84
N ASP A 31 5.44 10.88 -8.66
CA ASP A 31 6.80 10.39 -8.93
C ASP A 31 7.80 10.63 -7.80
N SER A 32 7.55 11.62 -6.94
CA SER A 32 8.47 11.97 -5.87
C SER A 32 7.79 12.15 -4.51
N LYS A 33 8.56 11.94 -3.43
CA LYS A 33 8.08 12.20 -2.05
C LYS A 33 7.79 13.69 -1.82
N SER A 34 8.49 14.58 -2.53
CA SER A 34 8.25 16.02 -2.52
C SER A 34 6.88 16.37 -3.09
N ASP A 35 6.46 15.75 -4.19
CA ASP A 35 5.16 16.04 -4.80
C ASP A 35 4.00 15.60 -3.90
N VAL A 36 4.15 14.43 -3.26
CA VAL A 36 3.20 13.95 -2.24
C VAL A 36 3.15 14.88 -1.04
N ALA A 37 4.33 15.32 -0.58
CA ALA A 37 4.45 16.22 0.56
C ALA A 37 3.73 17.55 0.30
N THR A 38 3.94 18.13 -0.89
CA THR A 38 3.22 19.33 -1.36
C THR A 38 1.71 19.10 -1.40
N ALA A 39 1.26 18.00 -2.00
CA ALA A 39 -0.17 17.70 -2.14
C ALA A 39 -0.89 17.50 -0.79
N LEU A 40 -0.19 16.94 0.20
CA LEU A 40 -0.73 16.63 1.52
C LEU A 40 -0.35 17.66 2.59
N PHE A 41 0.29 18.76 2.22
CA PHE A 41 0.79 19.82 3.10
C PHE A 41 1.62 19.29 4.29
N ILE A 42 2.54 18.36 4.01
CA ILE A 42 3.47 17.77 4.99
C ILE A 42 4.91 17.80 4.45
N THR A 43 5.86 17.20 5.18
CA THR A 43 7.25 17.07 4.71
C THR A 43 7.51 15.75 4.00
N ALA A 44 8.50 15.71 3.10
CA ALA A 44 8.94 14.47 2.45
C ALA A 44 9.47 13.43 3.46
N ALA A 45 10.03 13.88 4.60
CA ALA A 45 10.43 13.01 5.70
C ALA A 45 9.20 12.33 6.35
N THR A 46 8.12 13.09 6.59
CA THR A 46 6.84 12.55 7.08
C THR A 46 6.27 11.52 6.12
N VAL A 47 6.26 11.79 4.81
CA VAL A 47 5.86 10.81 3.77
C VAL A 47 6.70 9.53 3.89
N SER A 48 8.02 9.65 3.99
CA SER A 48 8.92 8.51 4.11
C SER A 48 8.62 7.66 5.35
N THR A 49 8.35 8.31 6.49
CA THR A 49 7.97 7.62 7.73
C THR A 49 6.67 6.84 7.55
N HIS A 50 5.64 7.45 6.95
CA HIS A 50 4.37 6.77 6.72
C HIS A 50 4.49 5.61 5.73
N VAL A 51 5.20 5.79 4.61
CA VAL A 51 5.45 4.71 3.65
C VAL A 51 6.16 3.52 4.32
N ASN A 52 7.16 3.78 5.15
CA ASN A 52 7.84 2.73 5.91
C ASN A 52 6.89 2.01 6.88
N ARG A 53 6.04 2.75 7.62
CA ARG A 53 5.04 2.15 8.52
C ARG A 53 4.03 1.28 7.77
N ILE A 54 3.54 1.73 6.61
CA ILE A 54 2.64 0.96 5.75
C ILE A 54 3.30 -0.35 5.31
N ARG A 55 4.56 -0.28 4.84
CA ARG A 55 5.34 -1.48 4.46
C ARG A 55 5.49 -2.47 5.60
N LEU A 56 5.76 -1.98 6.81
CA LEU A 56 5.87 -2.83 8.00
C LEU A 56 4.54 -3.51 8.33
N LYS A 57 3.40 -2.80 8.21
CA LYS A 57 2.07 -3.39 8.42
C LYS A 57 1.78 -4.51 7.41
N TYR A 58 2.12 -4.31 6.14
CA TYR A 58 2.03 -5.34 5.11
C TYR A 58 2.95 -6.53 5.38
N ALA A 59 4.20 -6.28 5.79
CA ALA A 59 5.14 -7.34 6.12
C ALA A 59 4.70 -8.16 7.35
N ALA A 60 4.11 -7.52 8.36
CA ALA A 60 3.66 -8.16 9.60
C ALA A 60 2.59 -9.25 9.39
N ILE A 61 1.81 -9.15 8.32
CA ILE A 61 0.80 -10.13 7.93
C ILE A 61 1.27 -11.05 6.80
N GLY A 62 2.56 -11.07 6.48
CA GLY A 62 3.13 -11.94 5.42
C GLY A 62 2.89 -11.47 3.99
N ARG A 63 2.53 -10.19 3.78
CA ARG A 63 2.26 -9.60 2.45
C ARG A 63 3.22 -8.44 2.11
N PRO A 64 4.57 -8.62 2.12
CA PRO A 64 5.52 -7.51 1.98
C PRO A 64 5.34 -6.72 0.67
N ALA A 65 5.61 -5.41 0.74
CA ALA A 65 5.44 -4.45 -0.36
C ALA A 65 6.62 -3.47 -0.44
N ASN A 66 7.81 -3.98 -0.79
CA ASN A 66 9.07 -3.24 -0.62
C ASN A 66 9.33 -2.16 -1.69
N THR A 67 8.59 -2.17 -2.79
CA THR A 67 8.70 -1.19 -3.89
C THR A 67 7.43 -0.37 -4.02
N LYS A 68 7.49 0.76 -4.74
CA LYS A 68 6.29 1.56 -5.05
C LYS A 68 5.28 0.74 -5.86
N ALA A 69 5.75 -0.02 -6.85
CA ALA A 69 4.91 -0.92 -7.66
C ALA A 69 4.27 -2.04 -6.81
N ALA A 70 5.01 -2.63 -5.86
CA ALA A 70 4.44 -3.64 -4.96
C ALA A 70 3.37 -3.04 -4.04
N LEU A 71 3.55 -1.79 -3.56
CA LEU A 71 2.52 -1.08 -2.81
C LEU A 71 1.28 -0.80 -3.66
N LEU A 72 1.44 -0.41 -4.92
CA LEU A 72 0.32 -0.23 -5.84
C LEU A 72 -0.45 -1.55 -6.02
N ALA A 73 0.25 -2.65 -6.29
CA ALA A 73 -0.38 -3.97 -6.44
C ALA A 73 -1.16 -4.38 -5.18
N ARG A 74 -0.64 -4.10 -3.97
CA ARG A 74 -1.37 -4.34 -2.73
C ARG A 74 -2.58 -3.41 -2.56
N ALA A 75 -2.43 -2.13 -2.88
CA ALA A 75 -3.52 -1.17 -2.80
C ALA A 75 -4.70 -1.56 -3.71
N LEU A 76 -4.41 -2.06 -4.92
CA LEU A 76 -5.43 -2.59 -5.83
C LEU A 76 -6.09 -3.86 -5.27
N GLN A 77 -5.30 -4.83 -4.79
CA GLN A 77 -5.81 -6.07 -4.18
C GLN A 77 -6.70 -5.81 -2.97
N ASP A 78 -6.41 -4.76 -2.21
CA ASP A 78 -7.10 -4.42 -0.97
C ASP A 78 -8.22 -3.38 -1.17
N GLY A 79 -8.47 -2.94 -2.41
CA GLY A 79 -9.52 -1.96 -2.75
C GLY A 79 -9.24 -0.56 -2.23
N HIS A 80 -7.97 -0.23 -1.94
CA HIS A 80 -7.56 1.13 -1.57
C HIS A 80 -7.39 2.06 -2.77
N ILE A 81 -7.28 1.50 -3.97
CA ILE A 81 -7.17 2.19 -5.26
C ILE A 81 -7.97 1.39 -6.27
N ASP A 82 -8.67 2.08 -7.17
CA ASP A 82 -9.31 1.46 -8.32
C ASP A 82 -8.41 1.53 -9.57
N LEU A 83 -8.57 0.58 -10.49
CA LEU A 83 -7.93 0.60 -11.80
C LEU A 83 -8.32 1.85 -12.60
N ASP A 84 -9.53 2.34 -12.42
CA ASP A 84 -10.03 3.54 -13.11
C ASP A 84 -9.34 4.85 -12.66
N GLU A 85 -8.55 4.80 -11.58
CA GLU A 85 -7.80 5.96 -11.08
C GLU A 85 -6.38 6.08 -11.66
N LEU A 86 -5.86 5.05 -12.33
CA LEU A 86 -4.50 4.99 -12.87
C LEU A 86 -4.34 5.72 -14.20
#